data_AF-A0A969BIW7-F1
#
_entry.id   AF-A0A969BIW7-F1
#
_cell.length_a   1.000
_cell.length_b   1.000
_cell.length_c   1.000
_cell.angle_alpha   90.00
_cell.angle_beta   90.00
_cell.angle_gamma   90.00
#
_symmetry.space_group_name_H-M   'P 1'
#
loop_
_entity.id
_entity.type
_entity.pdbx_description
1 polymer ?
#
loop_
_entity_poly.entity_id
_entity_poly.type
_entity_poly.pdbx_seq_one_letter_code
_entity_poly.pdbx_strand_id
1 'polypeptide(L)'
;MRVLLLFYRQAAMPAIAISLIGCALILQSGNPWFTVVVFWMKLFTDALLGSYLFWFRRPYLYFYHNLGYGTVGLFAGALAIDFVVWVALTYVTLQWL
;
A
#
# COMPACT_ATOMS: atom_id res chain seq x y z
N MET A 1 -17.49 0.55 3.07
CA MET A 1 -16.39 -0.43 2.99
C MET A 1 -16.20 -1.07 1.61
N ARG A 2 -17.24 -1.65 0.98
CA ARG A 2 -17.11 -2.33 -0.33
C ARG A 2 -16.49 -1.47 -1.45
N VAL A 3 -16.83 -0.18 -1.50
CA VAL A 3 -16.31 0.78 -2.48
C VAL A 3 -14.80 1.02 -2.33
N LEU A 4 -14.32 1.13 -1.08
CA LEU A 4 -12.89 1.28 -0.76
C LEU A 4 -12.07 0.05 -1.18
N LEU A 5 -12.60 -1.16 -0.95
CA LEU A 5 -11.95 -2.40 -1.39
C LEU A 5 -11.88 -2.51 -2.92
N LEU A 6 -12.94 -2.06 -3.61
CA LEU A 6 -12.98 -1.98 -5.08
C LEU A 6 -11.95 -0.99 -5.63
N PHE A 7 -11.76 0.15 -4.98
CA PHE A 7 -10.71 1.11 -5.33
C PHE A 7 -9.32 0.53 -5.03
N TYR A 8 -9.13 -0.03 -3.83
CA TYR A 8 -7.86 -0.64 -3.41
C TYR A 8 -7.40 -1.75 -4.36
N ARG A 9 -8.31 -2.54 -4.92
CA ARG A 9 -8.00 -3.61 -5.90
C ARG A 9 -7.14 -3.14 -7.08
N GLN A 10 -7.20 -1.85 -7.45
CA GLN A 10 -6.38 -1.28 -8.54
C GLN A 10 -4.89 -1.14 -8.18
N ALA A 11 -4.56 -0.98 -6.90
CA ALA A 11 -3.19 -0.89 -6.40
C ALA A 11 -2.79 -2.07 -5.50
N ALA A 12 -3.73 -2.97 -5.15
CA ALA A 12 -3.48 -4.07 -4.23
C ALA A 12 -2.35 -5.00 -4.70
N MET A 13 -2.36 -5.40 -5.97
CA MET A 13 -1.33 -6.28 -6.53
C MET A 13 0.09 -5.68 -6.41
N PRO A 14 0.36 -4.48 -6.95
CA PRO A 14 1.70 -3.90 -6.82
C PRO A 14 2.04 -3.56 -5.36
N ALA A 15 1.09 -3.07 -4.57
CA ALA A 15 1.34 -2.70 -3.17
C ALA A 15 1.70 -3.92 -2.30
N ILE A 16 0.99 -5.05 -2.47
CA ILE A 16 1.30 -6.33 -1.82
C ILE A 16 2.64 -6.88 -2.31
N ALA A 17 2.92 -6.82 -3.62
CA ALA A 17 4.20 -7.29 -4.17
C ALA A 17 5.39 -6.53 -3.55
N ILE A 18 5.29 -5.21 -3.43
CA ILE A 18 6.32 -4.39 -2.78
C ILE A 18 6.47 -4.77 -1.31
N SER A 19 5.36 -4.99 -0.59
CA SER A 19 5.40 -5.43 0.82
C SER A 19 6.11 -6.78 0.98
N LEU A 20 5.85 -7.74 0.09
CA LEU A 20 6.51 -9.04 0.10
C LEU A 20 8.01 -8.93 -0.22
N ILE A 21 8.38 -8.13 -1.21
CA ILE A 21 9.80 -7.86 -1.53
C ILE A 21 10.50 -7.23 -0.33
N GLY A 22 9.86 -6.25 0.33
CA GLY A 22 10.37 -5.64 1.55
C GLY A 22 10.60 -6.65 2.67
N CYS A 23 9.65 -7.55 2.91
CA CYS A 23 9.80 -8.62 3.91
C CYS A 23 10.93 -9.60 3.55
N ALA A 24 11.08 -9.95 2.28
CA ALA A 24 12.17 -10.80 1.82
C ALA A 24 13.54 -10.15 2.06
N LEU A 25 13.67 -8.84 1.83
CA LEU A 25 14.90 -8.09 2.10
C LEU A 25 15.19 -8.02 3.61
N ILE A 26 14.17 -7.86 4.45
CA ILE A 26 14.32 -7.91 5.92
C ILE A 26 14.88 -9.27 6.35
N LEU A 27 14.30 -10.38 5.89
CA LEU A 27 14.78 -11.73 6.20
C LEU A 27 16.23 -11.95 5.74
N GLN A 28 16.59 -11.50 4.53
CA GLN A 28 17.95 -11.61 4.02
C GLN A 28 18.96 -10.79 4.83
N SER A 29 18.54 -9.64 5.37
CA SER A 29 19.42 -8.79 6.17
C SER A 29 19.74 -9.37 7.55
N GLY A 30 18.85 -10.20 8.11
CA GLY A 30 18.98 -10.74 9.48
C GLY A 30 19.05 -9.68 10.58
N ASN A 31 18.76 -8.40 10.27
CA ASN A 31 18.83 -7.30 11.22
C ASN A 31 17.46 -6.62 11.36
N PRO A 32 16.85 -6.60 12.56
CA PRO A 32 15.54 -5.98 12.76
C PRO A 32 15.52 -4.47 12.47
N TRP A 33 16.66 -3.77 12.60
CA TRP A 33 16.75 -2.34 12.27
C TRP A 33 16.58 -2.05 10.77
N PHE A 34 16.82 -3.04 9.91
CA PHE A 34 16.62 -2.90 8.46
C PHE A 34 15.15 -2.66 8.09
N THR A 35 14.22 -3.01 8.98
CA THR A 35 12.78 -2.71 8.87
C THR A 35 12.51 -1.23 8.68
N VAL A 36 13.31 -0.35 9.30
CA VAL A 36 13.15 1.11 9.17
C VAL A 36 13.45 1.56 7.74
N VAL A 37 14.48 1.00 7.12
CA VAL A 37 14.83 1.31 5.72
C VAL A 37 13.73 0.85 4.78
N VAL A 38 13.22 -0.36 4.99
CA VAL A 38 12.12 -0.93 4.20
C VAL A 38 10.81 -0.14 4.39
N PHE A 39 10.54 0.37 5.59
CA PHE A 39 9.41 1.26 5.84
C PHE A 39 9.46 2.53 4.98
N TRP A 40 10.62 3.20 4.92
CA TRP A 40 10.78 4.40 4.09
C TRP A 40 10.65 4.10 2.60
N MET A 41 11.21 2.97 2.16
CA MET A 41 11.02 2.49 0.78
C MET A 41 9.53 2.27 0.48
N LYS A 42 8.80 1.60 1.38
CA LYS A 42 7.37 1.31 1.25
C LYS A 42 6.55 2.60 1.14
N LEU A 43 6.78 3.55 2.05
CA LEU A 43 6.11 4.86 2.04
C LEU A 43 6.31 5.59 0.71
N PHE A 44 7.54 5.60 0.19
CA PHE A 44 7.85 6.22 -1.10
C PHE A 44 7.14 5.53 -2.26
N THR A 45 7.12 4.20 -2.28
CA THR A 45 6.45 3.43 -3.32
C THR A 45 4.93 3.56 -3.30
N ASP A 46 4.32 3.69 -2.12
CA ASP A 46 2.88 3.92 -2.01
C ASP A 46 2.49 5.32 -2.48
N ALA A 47 3.34 6.33 -2.22
CA ALA A 47 3.17 7.67 -2.79
C ALA A 47 3.28 7.66 -4.33
N LEU A 48 4.23 6.89 -4.88
CA LEU A 48 4.35 6.69 -6.33
C LEU A 48 3.13 5.97 -6.92
N LEU A 49 2.62 4.92 -6.27
CA LEU A 49 1.39 4.24 -6.68
C LEU A 49 0.18 5.17 -6.62
N GLY A 50 0.09 5.97 -5.56
CA GLY A 50 -0.97 6.96 -5.38
C GLY A 50 -0.96 8.00 -6.51
N SER A 51 0.21 8.55 -6.83
CA SER A 51 0.36 9.48 -7.95
C SER A 51 0.06 8.79 -9.29
N TYR A 52 0.55 7.58 -9.53
CA TYR A 52 0.22 6.82 -10.74
C TYR A 52 -1.30 6.66 -10.93
N LEU A 53 -2.04 6.29 -9.87
CA LEU A 53 -3.50 6.22 -9.93
C LEU A 53 -4.13 7.59 -10.23
N PHE A 54 -3.61 8.66 -9.62
CA PHE A 54 -4.12 10.01 -9.85
C PHE A 54 -3.95 10.48 -11.30
N TRP A 55 -2.79 10.22 -11.91
CA TRP A 55 -2.48 10.69 -13.26
C TRP A 55 -3.06 9.78 -14.34
N PHE A 56 -2.96 8.46 -14.19
CA PHE A 56 -3.28 7.50 -15.25
C PHE A 56 -4.65 6.82 -15.11
N ARG A 57 -5.30 6.91 -13.94
CA ARG A 57 -6.63 6.30 -13.69
C ARG A 57 -7.72 7.33 -13.41
N ARG A 58 -7.60 8.55 -13.94
CA ARG A 58 -8.61 9.62 -13.80
C ARG A 58 -10.07 9.20 -14.06
N PRO A 59 -10.42 8.39 -15.08
CA PRO A 59 -11.80 7.94 -15.30
C PRO A 59 -12.41 7.20 -14.09
N TYR A 60 -11.60 6.43 -13.36
CA TYR A 60 -12.05 5.71 -12.17
C TYR A 60 -12.29 6.67 -11.00
N LEU A 61 -11.46 7.70 -10.85
CA LEU A 61 -11.66 8.72 -9.81
C LEU A 61 -12.97 9.49 -10.03
N TYR A 62 -13.32 9.82 -11.28
CA TYR A 62 -14.61 10.44 -11.59
C TYR A 62 -15.80 9.53 -11.28
N PHE A 63 -15.69 8.23 -11.53
CA PHE A 63 -16.74 7.26 -11.15
C PHE A 63 -17.04 7.29 -9.65
N TYR A 64 -16.01 7.26 -8.80
CA TYR A 64 -16.21 7.31 -7.35
C TYR A 64 -16.65 8.69 -6.85
N HIS A 65 -16.19 9.76 -7.50
CA HIS A 65 -16.64 11.12 -7.20
C HIS A 65 -18.14 11.30 -7.49
N ASN A 66 -18.64 10.74 -8.60
CA ASN A 66 -20.06 10.75 -8.94
C ASN A 66 -20.92 9.94 -7.95
N LEU A 67 -20.32 8.97 -7.24
CA LEU A 67 -20.95 8.22 -6.15
C LEU A 67 -20.91 8.96 -4.80
N GLY A 68 -20.38 10.19 -4.76
CA GLY A 68 -20.28 11.02 -3.55
C GLY A 68 -19.04 10.74 -2.68
N TYR A 69 -18.07 9.97 -3.16
CA TYR A 69 -16.84 9.70 -2.42
C TYR A 69 -15.75 10.72 -2.76
N GLY A 70 -15.20 11.36 -1.73
CA GLY A 70 -14.05 12.25 -1.88
C GLY A 70 -12.80 11.48 -2.30
N THR A 71 -12.05 12.03 -3.26
CA THR A 71 -10.80 11.45 -3.77
C THR A 71 -9.78 11.21 -2.65
N VAL A 72 -9.61 12.20 -1.77
CA VAL A 72 -8.72 12.11 -0.60
C VAL A 72 -9.11 10.94 0.31
N GLY A 73 -10.41 10.73 0.55
CA GLY A 73 -10.90 9.63 1.38
C GLY A 73 -10.64 8.25 0.78
N LEU A 74 -10.71 8.12 -0.55
CA LEU A 74 -10.39 6.88 -1.26
C LEU A 74 -8.89 6.55 -1.15
N PHE A 75 -8.03 7.54 -1.35
CA PHE A 75 -6.58 7.36 -1.22
C PHE A 75 -6.17 7.07 0.23
N ALA A 76 -6.66 7.84 1.20
CA ALA A 76 -6.38 7.63 2.61
C ALA A 76 -6.84 6.25 3.08
N GLY A 77 -8.04 5.82 2.67
CA GLY A 77 -8.55 4.50 3.02
C GLY A 77 -7.80 3.36 2.33
N ALA A 78 -7.36 3.54 1.09
CA ALA A 78 -6.51 2.56 0.40
C ALA A 78 -5.13 2.43 1.06
N LEU A 79 -4.50 3.56 1.41
CA LEU A 79 -3.24 3.60 2.17
C LEU A 79 -3.40 2.94 3.54
N ALA A 80 -4.50 3.20 4.25
CA ALA A 80 -4.74 2.59 5.56
C ALA A 80 -4.88 1.06 5.46
N ILE A 81 -5.61 0.56 4.46
CA ILE A 81 -5.75 -0.89 4.22
C ILE A 81 -4.38 -1.51 3.92
N ASP A 82 -3.62 -0.90 3.01
CA ASP A 82 -2.30 -1.39 2.64
C ASP A 82 -1.33 -1.37 3.82
N PHE A 83 -1.36 -0.30 4.62
CA PHE A 83 -0.53 -0.18 5.81
C PHE A 83 -0.82 -1.27 6.84
N VAL A 84 -2.09 -1.60 7.06
CA VAL A 84 -2.48 -2.72 7.94
C VAL A 84 -1.92 -4.05 7.41
N VAL A 85 -1.98 -4.28 6.09
CA VAL A 85 -1.40 -5.48 5.48
C VAL A 85 0.13 -5.50 5.64
N TRP A 86 0.80 -4.37 5.43
CA TRP A 86 2.24 -4.25 5.58
C TRP A 86 2.68 -4.49 7.04
N VAL A 87 1.98 -3.91 8.02
CA VAL A 87 2.25 -4.14 9.45
C VAL A 87 2.07 -5.62 9.80
N ALA A 88 1.00 -6.25 9.33
CA ALA A 88 0.76 -7.68 9.57
C ALA A 88 1.88 -8.56 8.99
N LEU A 89 2.28 -8.31 7.74
CA LEU A 89 3.36 -9.05 7.08
C LEU A 89 4.71 -8.83 7.78
N THR A 90 5.02 -7.58 8.12
CA THR A 90 6.28 -7.23 8.79
C THR A 90 6.34 -7.84 10.19
N TYR A 91 5.23 -7.81 10.93
CA TYR A 91 5.15 -8.42 12.25
C TYR A 91 5.41 -9.93 12.19
N VAL A 92 4.78 -10.63 11.23
CA VAL A 92 5.08 -12.06 11.01
C VAL A 92 6.56 -12.24 10.67
N THR A 93 7.08 -11.46 9.73
CA THR A 93 8.48 -11.55 9.28
C THR A 93 9.49 -11.39 10.42
N LEU A 94 9.23 -10.48 11.35
CA LEU A 94 10.08 -10.27 12.53
C LEU A 94 10.04 -11.42 13.54
N GLN A 95 9.01 -12.27 13.54
CA GLN A 95 9.00 -13.48 14.38
C GLN A 95 9.92 -14.58 13.85
N TRP A 96 10.30 -14.51 12.57
CA TRP A 96 11.18 -15.50 11.91
C TRP A 96 12.63 -15.06 11.80
N LEU A 97 12.96 -13.89 12.38
CA LEU A 97 14.25 -13.21 12.27
C LEU A 97 15.05 -13.37 13.57
#